data_AF-A0AAV5F151-F1
#
_entry.id   AF-A0AAV5F151-F1
#
_cell.length_a   1.000
_cell.length_b   1.000
_cell.length_c   1.000
_cell.angle_alpha   90.00
_cell.angle_beta   90.00
_cell.angle_gamma   90.00
#
_symmetry.space_group_name_H-M   'P 1'
#
loop_
_entity.id
_entity.type
_entity.pdbx_description
1 polymer ?
#
loop_
_entity_poly.entity_id
_entity_poly.type
_entity_poly.pdbx_seq_one_letter_code
_entity_poly.pdbx_strand_id
1 'polypeptide(L)'
;MLSADTAESCGLEWHKRYELIRGICCGLQYLHIECRIVHLDLKPQNILLDGKLVPKIADFGMSRLFGEQCSRIITSHNGGTLGYMAPEYIQNGLISMEADIFSFGVIIIEIVTGYKHRPNSEASLKHFRENVRLDGFQSYTLSVFKLLLLQLTF
;
A
#
# COMPACT_ATOMS: atom_id res chain seq x y z
N MET A 1 -41.24 -4.32 -24.69
CA MET A 1 -40.81 -2.95 -25.04
C MET A 1 -40.95 -2.11 -23.79
N LEU A 2 -39.94 -1.52 -23.14
CA LEU A 2 -38.49 -1.32 -23.36
C LEU A 2 -37.90 -1.27 -21.92
N SER A 3 -37.05 -2.22 -21.53
CA SER A 3 -35.58 -2.07 -21.47
C SER A 3 -35.08 -0.80 -20.77
N ALA A 4 -34.52 -0.99 -19.57
CA ALA A 4 -33.11 -0.71 -19.36
C ALA A 4 -32.67 -1.34 -18.01
N ASP A 5 -32.04 -2.50 -18.11
CA ASP A 5 -30.94 -2.85 -17.21
C ASP A 5 -29.89 -1.73 -17.34
N THR A 6 -29.95 -0.73 -16.47
CA THR A 6 -28.86 0.25 -16.37
C THR A 6 -27.78 -0.34 -15.49
N ALA A 7 -26.89 -1.07 -16.15
CA ALA A 7 -25.49 -1.33 -15.82
C ALA A 7 -25.08 -1.13 -14.35
N GLU A 8 -24.82 -2.25 -13.68
CA GLU A 8 -23.98 -2.35 -12.49
C GLU A 8 -22.82 -1.34 -12.52
N SER A 9 -22.77 -0.47 -11.52
CA SER A 9 -21.57 0.31 -11.24
C SER A 9 -20.45 -0.68 -10.89
N CYS A 10 -19.51 -0.83 -11.82
CA CYS A 10 -18.39 -1.76 -11.83
C CYS A 10 -17.32 -1.42 -10.76
N GLY A 11 -17.70 -1.40 -9.48
CA GLY A 11 -16.83 -1.14 -8.35
C GLY A 11 -17.07 -2.10 -7.19
N LEU A 12 -16.01 -2.55 -6.53
CA LEU A 12 -16.15 -3.23 -5.24
C LEU A 12 -16.93 -2.33 -4.27
N GLU A 13 -17.93 -2.89 -3.60
CA GLU A 13 -18.62 -2.24 -2.49
C GLU A 13 -17.63 -1.78 -1.40
N TRP A 14 -17.92 -0.65 -0.76
CA TRP A 14 -17.02 -0.06 0.24
C TRP A 14 -16.65 -1.02 1.37
N HIS A 15 -17.62 -1.83 1.84
CA HIS A 15 -17.36 -2.82 2.87
C HIS A 15 -16.28 -3.82 2.45
N LYS A 16 -16.27 -4.28 1.19
CA LYS A 16 -15.25 -5.19 0.67
C LYS A 16 -13.89 -4.51 0.56
N ARG A 17 -13.86 -3.23 0.15
CA ARG A 17 -12.62 -2.43 0.09
C ARG A 17 -12.00 -2.27 1.47
N TYR A 18 -12.82 -1.97 2.47
CA TYR A 18 -12.37 -1.87 3.85
C TYR A 18 -11.80 -3.20 4.35
N GLU A 19 -12.50 -4.32 4.11
CA GLU A 19 -12.03 -5.66 4.49
C GLU A 19 -10.70 -6.03 3.82
N LEU A 20 -10.52 -5.68 2.54
CA LEU A 20 -9.26 -5.84 1.84
C LEU A 20 -8.13 -5.02 2.49
N ILE A 21 -8.35 -3.73 2.72
CA ILE A 21 -7.36 -2.83 3.35
C ILE A 21 -6.97 -3.37 4.73
N ARG A 22 -7.97 -3.75 5.54
CA ARG A 22 -7.76 -4.30 6.88
C ARG A 22 -6.95 -5.59 6.84
N GLY A 23 -7.30 -6.53 5.96
CA GLY A 23 -6.58 -7.79 5.83
C GLY A 23 -5.12 -7.62 5.39
N ILE A 24 -4.85 -6.71 4.44
CA ILE A 24 -3.48 -6.38 4.04
C ILE A 24 -2.71 -5.76 5.21
N CYS A 25 -3.33 -4.83 5.95
CA CYS A 25 -2.71 -4.21 7.12
C CYS A 25 -2.33 -5.24 8.19
N CYS A 26 -3.21 -6.20 8.48
CA CYS A 26 -2.92 -7.28 9.42
C CYS A 26 -1.76 -8.15 8.94
N GLY A 27 -1.73 -8.52 7.65
CA GLY A 27 -0.60 -9.25 7.08
C GLY A 27 0.71 -8.48 7.17
N LEU A 28 0.68 -7.17 6.91
CA LEU A 28 1.86 -6.32 6.96
C LEU A 28 2.37 -6.14 8.40
N GLN A 29 1.45 -5.95 9.35
CA GLN A 29 1.77 -5.92 10.78
C GLN A 29 2.46 -7.22 11.23
N TYR A 30 1.95 -8.38 10.82
CA TYR A 30 2.56 -9.67 11.12
C TYR A 30 4.00 -9.77 10.56
N LEU A 31 4.21 -9.35 9.31
CA LEU A 31 5.55 -9.33 8.72
C LEU A 31 6.51 -8.42 9.49
N HIS A 32 6.06 -7.21 9.85
CA HIS A 32 6.92 -6.22 10.50
C HIS A 32 7.20 -6.57 11.96
N ILE A 33 6.18 -6.89 12.75
CA ILE A 33 6.29 -7.07 14.20
C ILE A 33 6.80 -8.47 14.53
N GLU A 34 6.13 -9.50 14.02
CA GLU A 34 6.42 -10.88 14.44
C GLU A 34 7.58 -11.47 13.65
N CYS A 35 7.64 -11.22 12.34
CA CYS A 35 8.67 -11.82 11.49
C CYS A 35 9.90 -10.93 11.31
N ARG A 36 9.82 -9.63 11.62
CA ARG A 36 10.90 -8.65 11.37
C ARG A 36 11.30 -8.58 9.88
N ILE A 37 10.36 -8.79 8.98
CA ILE A 37 10.56 -8.81 7.53
C ILE A 37 10.08 -7.50 6.91
N VAL A 38 10.91 -6.88 6.09
CA VAL A 38 10.51 -5.80 5.16
C VAL A 38 10.34 -6.40 3.76
N HIS A 39 9.21 -6.16 3.11
CA HIS A 39 8.83 -6.79 1.85
C HIS A 39 9.54 -6.19 0.63
N LEU A 40 9.59 -4.85 0.54
CA LEU A 40 10.25 -4.04 -0.52
C LEU A 40 9.65 -4.09 -1.93
N ASP A 41 8.58 -4.85 -2.15
CA ASP A 41 7.88 -4.91 -3.44
C ASP A 41 6.37 -5.10 -3.24
N LEU A 42 5.80 -4.39 -2.26
CA LEU A 42 4.36 -4.36 -2.05
C LEU A 42 3.67 -3.62 -3.20
N LYS A 43 2.77 -4.34 -3.86
CA LYS A 43 1.95 -3.87 -4.97
C LYS A 43 0.70 -4.74 -5.09
N PRO A 44 -0.37 -4.29 -5.78
CA PRO A 44 -1.59 -5.07 -5.91
C PRO A 44 -1.39 -6.48 -6.48
N GLN A 45 -0.41 -6.68 -7.38
CA GLN A 45 -0.07 -7.98 -7.98
C GLN A 45 0.49 -8.98 -6.95
N ASN A 46 1.05 -8.47 -5.85
CA ASN A 46 1.63 -9.26 -4.76
C ASN A 46 0.64 -9.42 -3.59
N ILE A 47 -0.61 -8.98 -3.75
CA ILE A 47 -1.70 -9.25 -2.82
C ILE A 47 -2.65 -10.27 -3.45
N LEU A 48 -2.54 -11.52 -3.01
CA LEU A 48 -3.38 -12.61 -3.50
C LEU A 48 -4.66 -12.70 -2.68
N LEU A 49 -5.77 -13.05 -3.32
CA LEU A 49 -7.02 -13.33 -2.64
C LEU A 49 -7.23 -14.85 -2.57
N ASP A 50 -7.56 -15.35 -1.39
CA ASP A 50 -7.97 -16.74 -1.24
C ASP A 50 -9.43 -16.97 -1.66
N GLY A 51 -9.91 -18.22 -1.53
CA GLY A 51 -11.27 -18.60 -1.89
C GLY A 51 -12.38 -17.90 -1.09
N LYS A 52 -12.03 -17.17 -0.02
CA LYS A 52 -12.94 -16.35 0.80
C LYS A 52 -12.71 -14.84 0.59
N LEU A 53 -11.96 -14.46 -0.44
CA LEU A 53 -11.54 -13.08 -0.73
C LEU A 53 -10.72 -12.44 0.40
N VAL A 54 -10.05 -13.24 1.23
CA VAL A 54 -9.14 -12.73 2.26
C VAL A 54 -7.78 -12.45 1.61
N PRO A 55 -7.21 -11.24 1.76
CA PRO A 55 -5.93 -10.90 1.16
C PRO A 55 -4.76 -11.59 1.87
N LYS A 56 -3.75 -11.97 1.08
CA LYS A 56 -2.49 -12.58 1.51
C LYS A 56 -1.32 -11.91 0.78
N ILE A 57 -0.33 -11.47 1.54
CA ILE A 57 0.91 -10.90 0.98
C ILE A 57 1.77 -12.05 0.43
N ALA A 58 2.27 -11.89 -0.80
CA ALA A 58 3.05 -12.88 -1.52
C ALA A 58 4.26 -12.25 -2.21
N ASP A 59 5.15 -13.10 -2.74
CA ASP A 59 6.38 -12.72 -3.47
C ASP A 59 7.43 -12.00 -2.61
N PHE A 60 8.15 -12.79 -1.81
CA PHE A 60 9.20 -12.33 -0.91
C PHE A 60 10.59 -12.24 -1.57
N GLY A 61 10.68 -12.25 -2.91
CA GLY A 61 11.97 -12.27 -3.63
C GLY A 61 12.86 -11.05 -3.33
N MET A 62 12.23 -9.92 -2.99
CA MET A 62 12.92 -8.67 -2.62
C MET A 62 13.06 -8.48 -1.11
N SER A 63 12.47 -9.35 -0.29
CA SER A 63 12.33 -9.10 1.13
C SER A 63 13.66 -9.16 1.90
N ARG A 64 13.69 -8.52 3.06
CA ARG A 64 14.85 -8.48 3.96
C ARG A 64 14.41 -8.79 5.38
N LEU A 65 15.15 -9.68 6.05
CA LEU A 65 15.00 -9.95 7.47
C LEU A 65 15.86 -8.97 8.27
N PHE A 66 15.27 -8.28 9.23
CA PHE A 66 15.98 -7.40 10.15
C PHE A 66 16.36 -8.16 11.42
N GLY A 67 17.61 -8.01 11.86
CA GLY A 67 18.02 -8.41 13.21
C GLY A 67 17.29 -7.58 14.28
N GLU A 68 17.23 -8.08 15.51
CA GLU A 68 16.46 -7.45 16.61
C GLU A 68 16.79 -5.96 16.83
N GLN A 69 18.05 -5.57 16.67
CA GLN A 69 18.51 -4.19 16.91
C GLN A 69 18.57 -3.32 15.64
N CYS A 70 18.18 -3.86 14.48
CA CYS A 70 18.29 -3.16 13.20
C CYS A 70 16.91 -2.61 12.79
N SER A 71 16.77 -1.30 12.68
CA SER A 71 15.55 -0.66 12.17
C SER A 71 15.68 -0.17 10.73
N ARG A 72 16.90 -0.10 10.18
CA ARG A 72 17.19 0.45 8.86
C ARG A 72 18.44 -0.19 8.26
N ILE A 73 18.43 -0.38 6.95
CA ILE A 73 19.57 -0.88 6.16
C ILE A 73 19.78 0.05 4.96
N ILE A 74 21.03 0.33 4.60
CA ILE A 74 21.36 1.03 3.34
C ILE A 74 21.84 -0.01 2.34
N THR A 75 21.34 0.05 1.11
CA THR A 75 21.79 -0.81 0.01
C THR A 75 22.20 0.00 -1.22
N SER A 76 23.15 -0.53 -1.98
CA SER A 76 23.52 -0.02 -3.31
C SER A 76 22.63 -0.58 -4.43
N HIS A 77 21.80 -1.58 -4.13
CA HIS A 77 20.94 -2.25 -5.12
C HIS A 77 19.48 -2.00 -4.80
N ASN A 78 18.89 -1.09 -5.56
CA ASN A 78 17.46 -0.79 -5.48
C ASN A 78 16.72 -1.77 -6.41
N GLY A 79 15.74 -2.47 -5.86
CA GLY A 79 14.79 -3.26 -6.65
C GLY A 79 13.39 -3.10 -6.08
N GLY A 80 12.38 -3.45 -6.86
CA GLY A 80 10.98 -3.20 -6.54
C GLY A 80 10.27 -2.52 -7.71
N THR A 81 8.99 -2.21 -7.51
CA THR A 81 8.14 -1.67 -8.58
C THR A 81 7.98 -0.16 -8.47
N LEU A 82 8.45 0.58 -9.48
CA LEU A 82 8.30 2.04 -9.57
C LEU A 82 6.83 2.46 -9.43
N GLY A 83 6.58 3.52 -8.68
CA GLY A 83 5.23 3.99 -8.32
C GLY A 83 4.74 3.50 -6.95
N TYR A 84 5.28 2.38 -6.45
CA TYR A 84 5.01 1.90 -5.09
C TYR A 84 6.21 2.10 -4.15
N MET A 85 7.42 2.22 -4.69
CA MET A 85 8.63 2.41 -3.89
C MET A 85 8.66 3.75 -3.15
N ALA A 86 9.06 3.70 -1.88
CA ALA A 86 9.27 4.88 -1.06
C ALA A 86 10.41 5.77 -1.59
N PRO A 87 10.27 7.10 -1.53
CA PRO A 87 11.26 8.02 -2.10
C PRO A 87 12.64 7.89 -1.47
N GLU A 88 12.72 7.66 -0.16
CA GLU A 88 13.97 7.43 0.58
C GLU A 88 14.67 6.13 0.14
N TYR A 89 13.91 5.11 -0.25
CA TYR A 89 14.46 3.88 -0.79
C TYR A 89 15.00 4.09 -2.21
N ILE A 90 14.25 4.80 -3.07
CA ILE A 90 14.69 5.13 -4.43
C ILE A 90 15.96 6.00 -4.42
N GLN A 91 15.99 7.03 -3.58
CA GLN A 91 17.06 8.04 -3.59
C GLN A 91 18.33 7.54 -2.90
N ASN A 92 18.18 6.89 -1.74
CA ASN A 92 19.30 6.62 -0.84
C ASN A 92 19.50 5.12 -0.57
N GLY A 93 18.68 4.24 -1.15
CA GLY A 93 18.70 2.81 -0.86
C GLY A 93 18.31 2.51 0.58
N LEU A 94 17.57 3.40 1.25
CA LEU A 94 17.15 3.23 2.64
C LEU A 94 16.00 2.23 2.72
N ILE A 95 16.29 1.05 3.25
CA ILE A 95 15.35 -0.02 3.54
C ILE A 95 14.88 0.12 4.98
N SER A 96 13.57 0.18 5.19
CA SER A 96 12.94 0.22 6.49
C SER A 96 11.48 -0.25 6.42
N MET A 97 10.85 -0.48 7.57
CA MET A 97 9.43 -0.85 7.62
C MET A 97 8.54 0.25 7.05
N GLU A 98 8.94 1.52 7.22
CA GLU A 98 8.23 2.68 6.67
C GLU A 98 8.17 2.66 5.13
N ALA A 99 9.16 2.05 4.45
CA ALA A 99 9.14 1.90 3.00
C ALA A 99 7.98 1.01 2.51
N ASP A 100 7.65 -0.05 3.27
CA ASP A 100 6.47 -0.87 3.01
C ASP A 100 5.17 -0.13 3.35
N ILE A 101 5.17 0.70 4.40
CA ILE A 101 4.00 1.52 4.77
C ILE A 101 3.69 2.54 3.67
N PHE A 102 4.70 3.14 3.05
CA PHE A 102 4.52 3.99 1.88
C PHE A 102 3.85 3.23 0.73
N SER A 103 4.38 2.04 0.40
CA SER A 103 3.84 1.17 -0.65
C SER A 103 2.36 0.80 -0.37
N PHE A 104 2.04 0.47 0.88
CA PHE A 104 0.68 0.20 1.33
C PHE A 104 -0.24 1.42 1.19
N GLY A 105 0.25 2.62 1.48
CA GLY A 105 -0.48 3.87 1.26
C GLY A 105 -0.89 4.06 -0.21
N VAL A 106 0.00 3.74 -1.16
CA VAL A 106 -0.31 3.75 -2.60
C VAL A 106 -1.40 2.73 -2.92
N ILE A 107 -1.32 1.52 -2.39
CA ILE A 107 -2.34 0.46 -2.57
C ILE A 107 -3.71 0.92 -2.03
N ILE A 108 -3.75 1.55 -0.86
CA ILE A 108 -5.01 2.09 -0.29
C ILE A 108 -5.63 3.10 -1.26
N ILE A 109 -4.84 4.02 -1.82
CA ILE A 109 -5.33 5.02 -2.76
C ILE A 109 -5.93 4.34 -4.00
N GLU A 110 -5.30 3.30 -4.54
CA GLU A 110 -5.87 2.55 -5.67
C GLU A 110 -7.19 1.87 -5.30
N ILE A 111 -7.27 1.23 -4.12
CA ILE A 111 -8.49 0.55 -3.66
C ILE A 111 -9.62 1.57 -3.48
N VAL A 112 -9.34 2.71 -2.85
CA VAL A 112 -10.35 3.75 -2.55
C VAL A 112 -10.82 4.45 -3.83
N THR A 113 -9.91 4.76 -4.75
CA THR A 113 -10.24 5.52 -5.97
C THR A 113 -10.72 4.62 -7.13
N GLY A 114 -10.38 3.33 -7.11
CA GLY A 114 -10.56 2.43 -8.24
C GLY A 114 -9.61 2.71 -9.42
N TYR A 115 -8.73 3.71 -9.32
CA TYR A 115 -7.76 4.05 -10.36
C TYR A 115 -6.45 3.29 -10.12
N LYS A 116 -6.06 2.47 -11.09
CA LYS A 116 -4.75 1.81 -11.09
C LYS A 116 -3.65 2.85 -11.26
N HIS A 117 -2.70 2.90 -10.34
CA HIS A 117 -1.52 3.73 -10.49
C HIS A 117 -0.71 3.22 -11.69
N ARG A 118 -0.38 4.12 -12.63
CA ARG A 118 0.52 3.83 -13.76
C ARG A 118 1.75 4.73 -13.65
N PRO A 119 2.95 4.17 -13.41
CA PRO A 119 4.15 4.97 -13.16
C PRO A 119 4.69 5.74 -14.39
N ASN A 120 4.06 5.62 -15.56
CA ASN A 120 4.60 6.13 -16.83
C ASN A 120 4.07 7.49 -17.29
N SER A 121 3.56 8.34 -16.40
CA SER A 121 3.42 9.76 -16.77
C SER A 121 3.74 10.65 -15.59
N GLU A 122 4.57 11.68 -15.84
CA GLU A 122 4.70 12.83 -14.94
C GLU A 122 3.33 13.38 -14.54
N ALA A 123 2.32 13.26 -15.41
CA ALA A 123 0.93 13.58 -15.13
C ALA A 123 0.31 12.72 -14.02
N SER A 124 0.64 11.42 -13.91
CA SER A 124 0.16 10.53 -12.84
C SER A 124 0.80 10.85 -11.49
N LEU A 125 2.09 11.18 -11.46
CA LEU A 125 2.79 11.63 -10.26
C LEU A 125 2.36 13.04 -9.84
N LYS A 126 2.12 13.93 -10.81
CA LYS A 126 1.58 15.27 -10.58
C LYS A 126 0.14 15.20 -10.07
N HIS A 127 -0.72 14.37 -10.66
CA HIS A 127 -2.08 14.13 -10.19
C HIS A 127 -2.09 13.45 -8.81
N PHE A 128 -1.20 12.51 -8.55
CA PHE A 128 -0.99 11.96 -7.21
C PHE A 128 -0.57 13.06 -6.23
N ARG A 129 0.45 13.87 -6.56
CA ARG A 129 0.89 14.99 -5.72
C ARG A 129 -0.17 16.08 -5.54
N GLU A 130 -1.02 16.32 -6.53
CA GLU A 130 -2.08 17.34 -6.51
C GLU A 130 -3.33 16.87 -5.77
N ASN A 131 -3.73 15.60 -5.90
CA ASN A 131 -4.82 15.03 -5.11
C ASN A 131 -4.38 14.67 -3.68
N VAL A 132 -3.09 14.38 -3.49
CA VAL A 132 -2.47 14.20 -2.16
C VAL A 132 -2.01 15.54 -1.59
N ARG A 133 -2.11 16.68 -2.31
CA ARG A 133 -1.93 18.04 -1.76
C ARG A 133 -3.08 18.38 -0.79
N LEU A 134 -2.96 17.82 0.41
CA LEU A 134 -3.00 18.39 1.76
C LEU A 134 -3.82 19.65 2.11
N ASP A 135 -4.75 20.14 1.28
CA ASP A 135 -5.68 21.20 1.72
C ASP A 135 -7.07 20.63 2.08
N GLY A 136 -7.49 19.52 1.45
CA GLY A 136 -8.74 18.82 1.77
C GLY A 136 -8.58 17.47 2.49
N PHE A 137 -7.35 16.96 2.59
CA PHE A 137 -7.05 15.60 3.06
C PHE A 137 -6.74 15.51 4.57
N GLN A 138 -6.82 16.63 5.30
CA GLN A 138 -6.40 16.72 6.70
C GLN A 138 -7.43 16.24 7.74
N SER A 139 -8.70 16.02 7.40
CA SER A 139 -9.70 15.65 8.43
C SER A 139 -9.96 14.13 8.53
N TYR A 140 -10.17 13.46 7.39
CA TYR A 140 -10.54 12.04 7.36
C TYR A 140 -9.33 11.10 7.34
N THR A 141 -8.30 11.46 6.58
CA THR A 141 -7.11 10.64 6.43
C THR A 141 -6.22 10.72 7.67
N LEU A 142 -6.10 11.88 8.31
CA LEU A 142 -5.47 11.96 9.63
C LEU A 142 -6.24 11.13 10.65
N SER A 143 -7.55 11.02 10.60
CA SER A 143 -8.27 10.15 11.54
C SER A 143 -8.03 8.66 11.25
N VAL A 144 -8.02 8.23 9.98
CA VAL A 144 -7.79 6.82 9.60
C VAL A 144 -6.31 6.42 9.68
N PHE A 145 -5.37 7.26 9.24
CA PHE A 145 -3.93 7.07 9.45
C PHE A 145 -3.57 7.21 10.93
N LYS A 146 -4.18 8.11 11.72
CA LYS A 146 -3.92 8.20 13.17
C LYS A 146 -4.59 7.06 13.93
N LEU A 147 -5.71 6.50 13.48
CA LEU A 147 -6.29 5.27 14.04
C LEU A 147 -5.46 4.02 13.68
N LEU A 148 -4.93 3.93 12.45
CA LEU A 148 -4.01 2.86 12.03
C LEU A 148 -2.64 3.00 12.71
N LEU A 149 -2.12 4.21 12.83
CA LEU A 149 -0.86 4.51 13.54
C LEU A 149 -1.03 4.38 15.06
N LEU A 150 -2.17 4.70 15.67
CA LEU A 150 -2.41 4.45 17.10
C LEU A 150 -2.50 2.96 17.44
N GLN A 151 -2.68 2.07 16.46
CA GLN A 151 -2.57 0.61 16.65
C GLN A 151 -1.20 0.04 16.21
N LEU A 152 -0.33 0.87 15.60
CA LEU A 152 0.96 0.44 15.05
C LEU A 152 2.16 1.27 15.54
N THR A 153 1.98 2.21 16.47
CA THR A 153 3.07 2.99 17.09
C THR A 153 3.20 2.57 18.54
N PHE A 154 4.38 2.07 18.89
CA PHE A 154 4.86 1.76 20.24
C PHE A 154 4.82 2.99 21.16
#